data_AF-A0A1C6WJG1-F1
#
_entry.id   AF-A0A1C6WJG1-F1
#
_cell.length_a   1.000
_cell.length_b   1.000
_cell.length_c   1.000
_cell.angle_alpha   90.00
_cell.angle_beta   90.00
_cell.angle_gamma   90.00
#
_symmetry.space_group_name_H-M   'P 1'
#
loop_
_entity.id
_entity.type
_entity.pdbx_description
1 polymer ?
#
loop_
_entity_poly.entity_id
_entity_poly.type
_entity_poly.pdbx_seq_one_letter_code
_entity_poly.pdbx_strand_id
1 'polypeptide(L)'
;KKAQISKDKTIIVMTSANINDHNSKNKKSYKNTIIENANLFTTDIDSEEDIRKGKLNKTFLNIGGYLIEKKDNCVKITRIESINENGSN
;
A
#
# COMPACT_ATOMS: atom_id res chain seq x y z
N LYS A 1 6.03 -7.78 2.03
CA LYS A 1 7.22 -8.63 2.29
C LYS A 1 7.66 -8.49 3.75
N LYS A 2 7.98 -9.60 4.43
CA LYS A 2 8.60 -9.61 5.76
C LYS A 2 10.07 -9.96 5.62
N ALA A 3 10.95 -9.27 6.31
CA ALA A 3 12.37 -9.56 6.37
C ALA A 3 12.86 -9.47 7.82
N GLN A 4 13.42 -10.56 8.33
CA GLN A 4 14.10 -10.54 9.62
C GLN A 4 15.55 -10.10 9.39
N ILE A 5 15.93 -8.96 9.97
CA ILE A 5 17.25 -8.35 9.78
C ILE A 5 18.22 -8.80 10.87
N SER A 6 17.69 -9.10 12.07
CA SER A 6 18.43 -9.75 13.15
C SER A 6 17.47 -10.52 14.06
N LYS A 7 17.99 -11.23 15.06
CA LYS A 7 17.18 -11.96 16.07
C LYS A 7 16.04 -11.11 16.62
N ASP A 8 16.31 -9.84 16.88
CA ASP A 8 15.38 -8.91 17.54
C ASP A 8 14.83 -7.81 16.63
N LYS A 9 15.15 -7.82 15.32
CA LYS A 9 14.69 -6.79 14.37
C LYS A 9 14.04 -7.40 13.15
N THR A 10 12.80 -6.99 12.89
CA THR A 10 12.02 -7.39 11.71
C THR A 10 11.48 -6.17 11.00
N ILE A 11 11.51 -6.18 9.67
CA ILE A 11 10.87 -5.19 8.82
C ILE A 11 9.71 -5.86 8.08
N ILE A 12 8.55 -5.21 8.08
CA ILE A 12 7.42 -5.56 7.23
C ILE A 12 7.19 -4.38 6.29
N VAL A 13 7.23 -4.62 4.97
CA VAL A 13 7.00 -3.61 3.94
C VAL A 13 5.82 -4.02 3.06
N MET A 14 5.01 -3.05 2.70
CA MET A 14 3.86 -3.18 1.80
C MET A 14 3.75 -1.95 0.89
N THR A 15 3.00 -2.11 -0.20
CA THR A 15 2.68 -1.04 -1.16
C THR A 15 1.37 -1.40 -1.86
N SER A 16 0.67 -0.40 -2.39
CA SER A 16 -0.52 -0.61 -3.21
C SER A 16 -0.19 -1.33 -4.52
N ALA A 17 -1.11 -2.20 -4.93
CA ALA A 17 -1.16 -2.79 -6.25
C ALA A 17 -1.82 -1.83 -7.26
N ASN A 18 -1.59 -2.05 -8.56
CA ASN A 18 -2.42 -1.44 -9.59
C ASN A 18 -3.67 -2.29 -9.80
N ILE A 19 -4.78 -1.89 -9.17
CA ILE A 19 -6.03 -2.65 -9.12
C ILE A 19 -7.00 -2.10 -10.17
N ASN A 20 -7.51 -2.97 -11.03
CA ASN A 20 -8.72 -2.69 -11.80
C ASN A 20 -9.95 -3.00 -10.92
N ASP A 21 -10.54 -1.96 -10.35
CA ASP A 21 -11.69 -2.01 -9.46
C ASP A 21 -13.02 -1.69 -10.17
N HIS A 22 -12.99 -1.61 -11.50
CA HIS A 22 -14.13 -1.24 -12.35
C HIS A 22 -14.80 0.08 -11.93
N ASN A 23 -14.04 1.02 -11.36
CA ASN A 23 -14.54 2.34 -10.99
C ASN A 23 -14.91 3.14 -12.25
N SER A 24 -16.19 3.51 -12.35
CA SER A 24 -16.76 4.20 -13.50
C SER A 24 -16.28 5.64 -13.63
N LYS A 25 -15.87 6.28 -12.52
CA LYS A 25 -15.45 7.69 -12.46
C LYS A 25 -13.93 7.85 -12.51
N ASN A 26 -13.19 7.07 -11.73
CA ASN A 26 -11.73 7.15 -11.66
C ASN A 26 -11.07 5.90 -12.26
N LYS A 27 -10.77 6.00 -13.54
CA LYS A 27 -10.11 4.96 -14.36
C LYS A 27 -8.59 5.12 -14.41
N LYS A 28 -8.01 6.05 -13.66
CA LYS A 28 -6.56 6.29 -13.68
C LYS A 28 -5.85 5.09 -13.04
N SER A 29 -4.92 4.50 -13.78
CA SER A 29 -4.05 3.46 -13.26
C SER A 29 -3.09 4.04 -12.22
N TYR A 30 -2.89 3.30 -11.13
CA TYR A 30 -1.87 3.65 -10.17
C TYR A 30 -0.48 3.28 -10.69
N LYS A 31 0.48 4.19 -10.49
CA LYS A 31 1.91 3.93 -10.71
C LYS A 31 2.68 4.32 -9.47
N ASN A 32 3.37 3.36 -8.89
CA ASN A 32 4.31 3.55 -7.79
C ASN A 32 5.60 4.21 -8.31
N THR A 33 6.02 5.28 -7.63
CA THR A 33 7.21 6.07 -7.98
C THR A 33 8.47 5.69 -7.19
N ILE A 34 8.35 4.85 -6.17
CA ILE A 34 9.45 4.44 -5.28
C ILE A 34 9.87 2.99 -5.56
N ILE A 35 8.91 2.09 -5.74
CA ILE A 35 9.14 0.67 -5.97
C ILE A 35 8.70 0.34 -7.40
N GLU A 36 9.59 0.50 -8.38
CA GLU A 36 9.25 0.31 -9.81
C GLU A 36 8.68 -1.08 -10.10
N ASN A 37 9.26 -2.12 -9.49
CA ASN A 37 8.81 -3.51 -9.65
C ASN A 37 7.38 -3.74 -9.14
N ALA A 38 6.84 -2.90 -8.25
CA ALA A 38 5.46 -3.01 -7.79
C ALA A 38 4.46 -2.72 -8.93
N ASN A 39 4.86 -1.95 -9.95
CA ASN A 39 4.03 -1.64 -11.11
C ASN A 39 3.76 -2.85 -12.03
N LEU A 40 4.52 -3.95 -11.86
CA LEU A 40 4.28 -5.21 -12.56
C LEU A 40 3.08 -5.97 -12.01
N PHE A 41 2.64 -5.64 -10.79
CA PHE A 41 1.52 -6.32 -10.16
C PHE A 41 0.22 -5.59 -10.49
N THR A 42 -0.55 -6.21 -11.38
CA THR A 42 -1.90 -5.80 -11.74
C THR A 42 -2.89 -6.90 -11.35
N THR A 43 -4.07 -6.51 -10.88
CA THR A 43 -5.15 -7.47 -10.62
C THR A 43 -6.49 -6.85 -10.94
N ASP A 44 -7.39 -7.69 -11.45
CA ASP A 44 -8.81 -7.36 -11.63
C ASP A 44 -9.59 -7.91 -10.43
N ILE A 45 -10.53 -7.13 -9.90
CA ILE A 45 -11.37 -7.53 -8.77
C ILE A 45 -12.83 -7.16 -9.01
N ASP A 46 -13.75 -8.02 -8.57
CA ASP A 46 -15.17 -7.65 -8.48
C ASP A 46 -15.39 -6.80 -7.22
N SER A 47 -15.39 -5.48 -7.41
CA SER A 47 -15.48 -4.53 -6.31
C SER A 47 -16.92 -4.21 -5.94
N GLU A 48 -17.12 -3.80 -4.69
CA GLU A 48 -18.39 -3.31 -4.18
C GLU A 48 -18.98 -2.16 -5.02
N GLU A 49 -20.31 -2.04 -5.00
CA GLU A 49 -21.04 -1.10 -5.86
C GLU A 49 -20.59 0.36 -5.66
N ASP A 50 -20.30 0.76 -4.42
CA ASP A 50 -19.87 2.13 -4.12
C ASP A 50 -18.47 2.45 -4.67
N ILE A 51 -17.58 1.46 -4.75
CA ILE A 51 -16.27 1.58 -5.41
C ILE A 51 -16.47 1.70 -6.92
N ARG A 52 -17.28 0.81 -7.50
CA ARG A 52 -17.59 0.80 -8.93
C ARG A 52 -18.29 2.08 -9.38
N LYS A 53 -19.17 2.67 -8.55
CA LYS A 53 -19.83 3.97 -8.80
C LYS A 53 -18.93 5.17 -8.49
N GLY A 54 -17.69 4.96 -8.03
CA GLY A 54 -16.76 6.02 -7.67
C GLY A 54 -17.28 6.95 -6.58
N LYS A 55 -17.94 6.40 -5.57
CA LYS A 55 -18.36 7.16 -4.38
C LYS A 55 -17.24 7.31 -3.36
N LEU A 56 -16.18 6.50 -3.48
CA LEU A 56 -15.01 6.52 -2.60
C LEU A 56 -13.80 7.15 -3.31
N ASN A 57 -13.03 7.93 -2.55
CA ASN A 57 -11.77 8.49 -3.02
C ASN A 57 -10.66 7.43 -2.96
N LYS A 58 -9.81 7.38 -3.99
CA LYS A 58 -8.67 6.47 -4.04
C LYS A 58 -7.46 7.11 -3.37
N THR A 59 -6.85 6.37 -2.46
CA THR A 59 -5.57 6.72 -1.83
C THR A 59 -4.60 5.58 -2.04
N PHE A 60 -3.37 5.89 -2.46
CA PHE A 60 -2.38 4.86 -2.78
C PHE A 60 -1.16 4.95 -1.87
N LEU A 61 -0.65 3.79 -1.46
CA LEU A 61 0.53 3.65 -0.62
C LEU A 61 1.75 3.34 -1.50
N ASN A 62 2.63 4.32 -1.69
CA ASN A 62 3.88 4.13 -2.44
C ASN A 62 4.83 3.19 -1.70
N ILE A 63 5.00 3.41 -0.40
CA ILE A 63 5.66 2.46 0.49
C ILE A 63 5.12 2.65 1.88
N GLY A 64 4.80 1.56 2.56
CA GLY A 64 4.44 1.57 3.96
C GLY A 64 5.03 0.38 4.67
N GLY A 65 5.23 0.51 5.97
CA GLY A 65 5.79 -0.60 6.72
C GLY A 65 6.11 -0.27 8.17
N TYR A 66 6.62 -1.31 8.82
CA TYR A 66 6.97 -1.30 10.22
C TYR A 66 8.38 -1.84 10.40
N LEU A 67 9.19 -1.10 11.15
CA LEU A 67 10.36 -1.65 11.82
C LEU A 67 9.95 -2.07 13.23
N ILE A 68 10.01 -3.36 13.49
CA ILE A 68 9.66 -3.98 14.76
C ILE A 68 10.95 -4.40 15.46
N GLU A 69 11.22 -3.83 16.62
CA GLU A 69 12.38 -4.14 17.44
C GLU A 69 11.93 -4.73 18.78
N LYS A 70 12.33 -5.98 19.05
CA LYS A 70 12.23 -6.57 20.38
C LYS A 70 13.31 -5.97 21.28
N LYS A 71 12.91 -5.53 22.48
CA LYS A 71 13.80 -5.15 23.58
C LYS A 71 13.48 -6.06 24.77
N ASP A 72 14.26 -5.97 25.84
CA ASP A 72 14.15 -6.88 26.97
C ASP A 72 12.75 -6.86 27.62
N ASN A 73 12.16 -5.67 27.76
CA ASN A 73 10.87 -5.49 28.44
C ASN A 73 9.76 -4.92 27.54
N CYS A 74 10.03 -4.67 26.26
CA CYS A 74 9.04 -4.07 25.36
C CYS A 74 9.30 -4.42 23.89
N VAL A 75 8.34 -4.06 23.04
CA VAL A 75 8.49 -4.05 21.59
C VAL A 75 8.35 -2.61 21.12
N LYS A 76 9.37 -2.12 20.39
CA LYS A 76 9.31 -0.82 19.73
C LYS A 76 8.85 -1.03 18.29
N ILE A 77 7.85 -0.26 17.88
CA ILE A 77 7.33 -0.28 16.51
C ILE A 77 7.48 1.12 15.93
N THR A 78 8.25 1.23 14.84
CA THR A 78 8.37 2.45 14.06
C THR A 78 7.63 2.27 12.74
N ARG A 79 6.66 3.15 12.46
CA ARG A 79 5.87 3.14 11.22
C ARG A 79 6.47 4.15 10.24
N ILE A 80 6.59 3.76 8.98
CA ILE A 80 7.06 4.63 7.89
C ILE A 80 6.06 4.50 6.75
N GLU A 81 5.62 5.64 6.21
CA GLU A 81 4.70 5.66 5.06
C GLU A 81 5.00 6.82 4.11
N SER A 82 4.80 6.53 2.82
CA SER A 82 4.68 7.51 1.75
C SER A 82 3.37 7.22 1.02
N ILE A 83 2.46 8.18 1.08
CA ILE A 83 1.11 8.08 0.52
C ILE A 83 1.00 9.06 -0.64
N ASN A 84 0.32 8.64 -1.69
CA ASN A 84 -0.13 9.51 -2.77
C ASN A 84 -1.65 9.75 -2.60
N GLU A 85 -1.98 10.92 -2.07
CA GLU A 85 -3.34 11.42 -1.98
C GLU A 85 -3.72 12.07 -3.31
N ASN A 86 -3.97 11.26 -4.34
CA ASN A 86 -4.65 11.76 -5.54
C ASN A 86 -6.16 11.89 -5.26
N GLY A 87 -6.50 12.69 -4.24
CA GLY A 87 -7.86 13.07 -3.91
C GLY A 87 -8.25 14.34 -4.66
N SER A 88 -8.34 14.32 -5.98
CA SER A 88 -8.96 15.40 -6.78
C SER A 88 -9.26 14.90 -8.19
N ASN A 89 -10.56 14.85 -8.53
CA ASN A 89 -11.05 15.05 -9.89
C ASN A 89 -11.26 16.56 -10.10
#